data_AF-A0A2E4MRP8-F1
#
_entry.id   AF-A0A2E4MRP8-F1
#
_cell.length_a   1.000
_cell.length_b   1.000
_cell.length_c   1.000
_cell.angle_alpha   90.00
_cell.angle_beta   90.00
_cell.angle_gamma   90.00
#
_symmetry.space_group_name_H-M   'P 1'
#
loop_
_entity.id
_entity.type
_entity.pdbx_description
1 polymer ?
#
loop_
_entity_poly.entity_id
_entity_poly.type
_entity_poly.pdbx_seq_one_letter_code
_entity_poly.pdbx_strand_id
1 'polypeptide(L)'
;MMRASSKTLLQAYQAKLMEIGDALGYETRRSYKKSAAGDTVWLDRRGERIGTESLPVVAFKLLTFETAKEIREAIATLQAISPSLGVLVLIEQAYAERGRLLKRFNAKTYPGHIRQIAQGLAEAIGLTFRVSVWTDEEVLDLYAKEVEARLKFV
;
A
#
# COMPACT_ATOMS: atom_id res chain seq x y z
N MET A 1 -15.50 9.33 -18.75
CA MET A 1 -15.21 10.21 -17.59
C MET A 1 -14.69 9.46 -16.34
N MET A 2 -14.82 8.12 -16.22
CA MET A 2 -14.41 7.33 -15.04
C MET A 2 -12.89 7.22 -14.75
N ARG A 3 -12.01 7.28 -15.76
CA ARG A 3 -10.56 7.08 -15.55
C ARG A 3 -9.87 8.23 -14.79
N ALA A 4 -10.47 9.42 -14.78
CA ALA A 4 -9.89 10.59 -14.13
C ALA A 4 -10.05 10.52 -12.60
N SER A 5 -11.19 10.08 -12.06
CA SER A 5 -11.40 10.05 -10.59
C SER A 5 -10.50 9.02 -9.89
N SER A 6 -10.41 7.80 -10.42
CA SER A 6 -9.60 6.73 -9.83
C SER A 6 -8.09 7.05 -9.88
N LYS A 7 -7.61 7.68 -10.95
CA LYS A 7 -6.21 8.12 -11.04
C LYS A 7 -5.89 9.20 -10.02
N THR A 8 -6.77 10.17 -9.84
CA THR A 8 -6.60 11.23 -8.83
C THR A 8 -6.60 10.65 -7.41
N LEU A 9 -7.49 9.69 -7.13
CA LEU A 9 -7.52 9.00 -5.83
C LEU A 9 -6.22 8.24 -5.56
N LEU A 10 -5.71 7.48 -6.54
CA LEU A 10 -4.42 6.79 -6.42
C LEU A 10 -3.27 7.76 -6.13
N GLN A 11 -3.24 8.90 -6.82
CA GLN A 11 -2.21 9.93 -6.59
C GLN A 11 -2.32 10.55 -5.19
N ALA A 12 -3.55 10.79 -4.70
CA ALA A 12 -3.77 11.31 -3.35
C ALA A 12 -3.29 10.33 -2.28
N TYR A 13 -3.59 9.04 -2.43
CA TYR A 13 -3.11 8.00 -1.50
C TYR A 13 -1.60 7.81 -1.57
N GLN A 14 -1.02 7.82 -2.78
CA GLN A 14 0.42 7.79 -2.96
C GLN A 14 1.10 8.95 -2.21
N ALA A 15 0.57 10.18 -2.35
CA ALA A 15 1.08 11.36 -1.65
C ALA A 15 0.98 11.21 -0.12
N LYS A 16 -0.19 10.80 0.40
CA LYS A 16 -0.37 10.55 1.84
C LYS A 16 0.63 9.54 2.40
N LEU A 17 0.86 8.44 1.68
CA LEU A 17 1.83 7.43 2.11
C LEU A 17 3.26 7.98 2.11
N MET A 18 3.62 8.85 1.16
CA MET A 18 4.92 9.52 1.16
C MET A 18 5.06 10.45 2.37
N GLU A 19 4.06 11.29 2.64
CA GLU A 19 4.07 12.22 3.77
C GLU A 19 4.14 11.50 5.12
N ILE A 20 3.42 10.38 5.28
CA ILE A 20 3.52 9.51 6.47
C ILE A 20 4.95 8.97 6.61
N GLY A 21 5.53 8.43 5.53
CA GLY A 21 6.87 7.87 5.57
C GLY A 21 7.92 8.92 5.94
N ASP A 22 7.82 10.12 5.36
CA ASP A 22 8.71 11.24 5.66
C ASP A 22 8.56 11.69 7.12
N ALA A 23 7.33 11.80 7.63
CA ALA A 23 7.07 12.11 9.03
C ALA A 23 7.64 11.05 9.98
N LEU A 24 7.55 9.77 9.62
CA LEU A 24 8.16 8.67 10.38
C LEU A 24 9.69 8.61 10.24
N GLY A 25 10.32 9.47 9.43
CA GLY A 25 11.77 9.57 9.27
C GLY A 25 12.36 8.64 8.21
N TYR A 26 11.53 8.01 7.39
CA TYR A 26 11.98 7.23 6.24
C TYR A 26 12.36 8.13 5.07
N GLU A 27 13.10 7.57 4.11
CA GLU A 27 13.16 8.12 2.75
C GLU A 27 12.01 7.51 1.95
N THR A 28 11.27 8.32 1.20
CA THR A 28 10.11 7.86 0.43
C THR A 28 10.32 7.98 -1.08
N ARG A 29 9.87 6.96 -1.83
CA ARG A 29 9.90 6.96 -3.30
C ARG A 29 8.56 6.49 -3.86
N ARG A 30 8.17 7.05 -5.00
CA ARG A 30 6.96 6.65 -5.76
C ARG A 30 7.09 5.29 -6.44
N SER A 31 8.30 4.76 -6.54
CA SER A 31 8.57 3.43 -7.08
C SER A 31 9.99 3.02 -6.71
N TYR A 32 10.27 1.72 -6.64
CA TYR A 32 11.60 1.21 -6.33
C TYR A 32 12.48 1.09 -7.56
N LYS A 33 12.08 0.29 -8.55
CA LYS A 33 12.81 0.03 -9.81
C LYS A 33 11.79 -0.18 -10.94
N LYS A 34 12.16 0.12 -12.19
CA LYS A 34 11.28 -0.08 -13.37
C LYS A 34 10.72 -1.50 -13.50
N SER A 35 11.49 -2.50 -13.06
CA SER A 35 11.12 -3.92 -13.09
C SER A 35 10.19 -4.35 -11.95
N ALA A 36 10.05 -3.53 -10.90
CA ALA A 36 9.22 -3.81 -9.72
C ALA A 36 8.49 -2.53 -9.31
N ALA A 37 7.42 -2.23 -10.04
CA ALA A 37 6.66 -1.00 -9.89
C ALA A 37 5.70 -1.10 -8.70
N GLY A 38 6.21 -1.00 -7.47
CA GLY A 38 5.40 -0.63 -6.31
C GLY A 38 4.85 0.79 -6.46
N ASP A 39 3.75 1.11 -5.77
CA ASP A 39 3.12 2.43 -5.88
C ASP A 39 3.75 3.43 -4.91
N THR A 40 4.22 2.99 -3.75
CA THR A 40 5.06 3.77 -2.84
C THR A 40 6.04 2.82 -2.15
N VAL A 41 7.21 3.30 -1.78
CA VAL A 41 8.20 2.55 -1.00
C VAL A 41 8.80 3.45 0.07
N TRP A 42 8.93 2.91 1.27
CA TRP A 42 9.68 3.51 2.37
C TRP A 42 11.01 2.80 2.52
N LEU A 43 12.07 3.59 2.63
CA LEU A 43 13.45 3.15 2.69
C LEU A 43 14.06 3.60 4.02
N ASP A 44 14.86 2.74 4.64
CA ASP A 44 15.71 3.14 5.76
C ASP A 44 16.84 4.02 5.23
N ARG A 45 16.90 5.27 5.70
CA ARG A 45 17.94 6.26 5.39
C ARG A 45 19.34 5.77 5.76
N ARG A 46 19.44 4.84 6.71
CA ARG A 46 20.72 4.24 7.14
C ARG A 46 21.22 3.18 6.17
N GLY A 47 20.39 2.71 5.24
CA GLY A 47 20.77 1.68 4.27
C GLY A 47 22.03 2.03 3.48
N GLU A 48 22.18 3.31 3.10
CA GLU A 48 23.36 3.83 2.38
C GLU A 48 24.66 3.75 3.20
N ARG A 49 24.57 3.61 4.53
CA ARG A 49 25.74 3.47 5.40
C ARG A 49 26.24 2.02 5.48
N ILE A 50 25.39 1.05 5.12
CA ILE A 50 25.66 -0.39 5.21
C ILE A 50 25.88 -1.01 3.82
N GLY A 51 25.26 -0.44 2.78
CA GLY A 51 25.41 -0.87 1.39
C GLY A 51 25.32 0.29 0.40
N THR A 52 25.34 -0.04 -0.89
CA THR A 52 25.33 0.95 -1.98
C THR A 52 23.93 1.47 -2.34
N GLU A 53 22.87 0.95 -1.73
CA GLU A 53 21.48 1.35 -1.99
C GLU A 53 20.71 1.46 -0.66
N SER A 54 19.75 2.41 -0.57
CA SER A 54 18.81 2.50 0.56
C SER A 54 18.00 1.20 0.69
N LEU A 55 17.77 0.74 1.92
CA LEU A 55 17.12 -0.54 2.20
C LEU A 55 15.58 -0.39 2.23
N PRO A 56 14.82 -1.05 1.35
CA PRO A 56 13.36 -0.99 1.36
C PRO A 56 12.77 -1.74 2.55
N VAL A 57 12.18 -0.98 3.47
CA VAL A 57 11.55 -1.51 4.70
C VAL A 57 10.06 -1.75 4.55
N VAL A 58 9.38 -0.94 3.72
CA VAL A 58 7.95 -1.12 3.41
C VAL A 58 7.71 -0.86 1.93
N ALA A 59 7.02 -1.77 1.27
CA ALA A 59 6.53 -1.58 -0.10
C ALA A 59 5.00 -1.51 -0.08
N PHE A 60 4.42 -0.60 -0.86
CA PHE A 60 2.97 -0.38 -0.93
C PHE A 60 2.42 -0.71 -2.31
N LYS A 61 1.24 -1.32 -2.32
CA LYS A 61 0.39 -1.46 -3.49
C LYS A 61 -1.01 -0.95 -3.20
N LEU A 62 -1.44 0.04 -3.97
CA LEU A 62 -2.75 0.65 -3.91
C LEU A 62 -3.73 -0.18 -4.74
N LEU A 63 -4.81 -0.60 -4.10
CA LEU A 63 -5.82 -1.49 -4.62
C LEU A 63 -7.13 -0.71 -4.76
N THR A 64 -7.72 -0.75 -5.95
CA THR A 64 -9.01 -0.11 -6.26
C THR A 64 -10.10 -1.14 -6.55
N PHE A 65 -9.74 -2.18 -7.28
CA PHE A 65 -10.59 -3.33 -7.56
C PHE A 65 -9.73 -4.41 -8.24
N GLU A 66 -9.52 -5.52 -7.55
CA GLU A 66 -8.57 -6.55 -7.96
C GLU A 66 -9.17 -7.94 -7.77
N THR A 67 -8.90 -8.80 -8.73
CA THR A 67 -9.13 -10.24 -8.66
C THR A 67 -8.10 -10.92 -7.76
N ALA A 68 -8.38 -12.15 -7.33
CA ALA A 68 -7.41 -12.95 -6.57
C ALA A 68 -6.07 -13.14 -7.31
N LYS A 69 -6.09 -13.15 -8.64
CA LYS A 69 -4.88 -13.20 -9.47
C LYS A 69 -4.07 -11.89 -9.35
N GLU A 70 -4.72 -10.74 -9.50
CA GLU A 70 -4.07 -9.44 -9.39
C GLU A 70 -3.51 -9.20 -7.98
N ILE A 71 -4.20 -9.67 -6.93
CA ILE A 71 -3.69 -9.62 -5.54
C ILE A 71 -2.42 -10.47 -5.40
N ARG A 72 -2.38 -11.67 -5.98
CA ARG A 72 -1.19 -12.53 -5.97
C ARG A 72 -0.01 -11.86 -6.67
N GLU A 73 -0.24 -11.25 -7.83
CA GLU A 73 0.78 -10.49 -8.57
C GLU A 73 1.27 -9.27 -7.78
N ALA A 74 0.37 -8.56 -7.09
CA ALA A 74 0.73 -7.47 -6.20
C ALA A 74 1.64 -7.94 -5.06
N ILE A 75 1.29 -9.03 -4.37
CA ILE A 75 2.10 -9.60 -3.29
C ILE A 75 3.49 -10.02 -3.79
N ALA A 76 3.57 -10.71 -4.93
CA ALA A 76 4.85 -11.09 -5.53
C ALA A 76 5.72 -9.86 -5.85
N THR A 77 5.10 -8.79 -6.36
CA THR A 77 5.77 -7.50 -6.59
C THR A 77 6.28 -6.90 -5.28
N LEU A 78 5.47 -6.90 -4.22
CA LEU A 78 5.86 -6.39 -2.91
C LEU A 78 7.03 -7.16 -2.32
N GLN A 79 7.04 -8.49 -2.42
CA GLN A 79 8.14 -9.35 -1.96
C GLN A 79 9.45 -9.05 -2.70
N ALA A 80 9.37 -8.78 -4.01
CA ALA A 80 10.53 -8.42 -4.81
C ALA A 80 11.10 -7.03 -4.46
N ILE A 81 10.32 -6.17 -3.82
CA ILE A 81 10.73 -4.82 -3.41
C ILE A 81 11.24 -4.83 -1.97
N SER A 82 10.40 -5.20 -1.01
CA SER A 82 10.77 -5.19 0.41
C SER A 82 10.78 -6.61 0.96
N PRO A 83 11.93 -7.08 1.49
CA PRO A 83 11.99 -8.36 2.18
C PRO A 83 11.34 -8.30 3.59
N SER A 84 10.90 -7.12 4.06
CA SER A 84 10.42 -6.93 5.43
C SER A 84 8.90 -6.83 5.53
N LEU A 85 8.29 -5.90 4.78
CA LEU A 85 6.86 -5.64 4.84
C LEU A 85 6.30 -5.19 3.50
N GLY A 86 5.29 -5.90 3.01
CA GLY A 86 4.40 -5.45 1.96
C GLY A 86 3.06 -5.00 2.54
N VAL A 87 2.52 -3.92 2.00
CA VAL A 87 1.21 -3.40 2.39
C VAL A 87 0.32 -3.25 1.17
N LEU A 88 -0.82 -3.95 1.18
CA LEU A 88 -1.91 -3.74 0.24
C LEU A 88 -2.84 -2.68 0.83
N VAL A 89 -2.99 -1.54 0.16
CA VAL A 89 -3.84 -0.44 0.63
C VAL A 89 -5.12 -0.42 -0.18
N LEU A 90 -6.25 -0.61 0.47
CA LEU A 90 -7.55 -0.63 -0.18
C LEU A 90 -8.12 0.77 -0.24
N ILE A 91 -8.32 1.29 -1.45
CA ILE A 91 -9.04 2.54 -1.68
C ILE A 91 -10.53 2.21 -1.77
N GLU A 92 -11.22 2.18 -0.63
CA GLU A 92 -12.60 1.70 -0.54
C GLU A 92 -13.57 2.58 -1.30
N GLN A 93 -13.29 3.88 -1.43
CA GLN A 93 -14.06 4.77 -2.30
C GLN A 93 -14.04 4.29 -3.76
N ALA A 94 -12.86 3.93 -4.29
CA ALA A 94 -12.74 3.42 -5.65
C ALA A 94 -13.43 2.06 -5.80
N TYR A 95 -13.38 1.24 -4.74
CA TYR A 95 -14.12 -0.01 -4.70
C TYR A 95 -15.64 0.21 -4.72
N ALA A 96 -16.17 1.13 -3.91
CA ALA A 96 -17.60 1.41 -3.84
C ALA A 96 -18.18 1.87 -5.19
N GLU A 97 -17.40 2.66 -5.95
CA GLU A 97 -17.77 3.08 -7.31
C GLU A 97 -17.91 1.88 -8.27
N ARG A 98 -16.96 0.93 -8.23
CA ARG A 98 -16.99 -0.28 -9.09
C ARG A 98 -17.93 -1.37 -8.57
N GLY A 99 -18.02 -1.58 -7.27
CA GLY A 99 -18.80 -2.61 -6.59
C GLY A 99 -20.31 -2.45 -6.78
N ARG A 100 -20.79 -1.20 -6.98
CA ARG A 100 -22.17 -0.92 -7.44
C ARG A 100 -22.55 -1.71 -8.71
N LEU A 101 -21.58 -2.03 -9.56
CA LEU A 101 -21.82 -2.77 -10.81
C LEU A 101 -21.85 -4.29 -10.61
N LEU A 102 -21.20 -4.82 -9.58
CA LEU A 102 -20.94 -6.26 -9.44
C LEU A 102 -21.74 -6.95 -8.33
N LYS A 103 -22.43 -6.19 -7.46
CA LYS A 103 -23.35 -6.66 -6.39
C LYS A 103 -22.80 -7.74 -5.43
N ARG A 104 -21.52 -8.10 -5.51
CA ARG A 104 -20.94 -9.27 -4.83
C ARG A 104 -20.28 -8.92 -3.49
N PHE A 105 -19.67 -7.75 -3.37
CA PHE A 105 -19.17 -7.21 -2.11
C PHE A 105 -19.39 -5.69 -2.01
N ASN A 106 -19.25 -5.13 -0.81
CA ASN A 106 -19.39 -3.70 -0.53
C ASN A 106 -18.17 -3.18 0.25
N ALA A 107 -18.07 -1.86 0.46
CA ALA A 107 -16.94 -1.24 1.16
C ALA A 107 -16.65 -1.86 2.54
N LYS A 108 -17.67 -2.35 3.26
CA LYS A 108 -17.48 -2.98 4.57
C LYS A 108 -16.97 -4.41 4.49
N THR A 109 -17.40 -5.18 3.50
CA THR A 109 -17.09 -6.61 3.40
C THR A 109 -15.85 -6.90 2.55
N TYR A 110 -15.51 -6.00 1.63
CA TYR A 110 -14.38 -6.17 0.73
C TYR A 110 -13.02 -6.21 1.45
N PRO A 111 -12.72 -5.35 2.44
CA PRO A 111 -11.47 -5.45 3.19
C PRO A 111 -11.25 -6.79 3.86
N GLY A 112 -12.31 -7.37 4.45
CA GLY A 112 -12.25 -8.72 5.02
C GLY A 112 -11.94 -9.79 3.98
N HIS A 113 -12.54 -9.68 2.78
CA HIS A 113 -12.26 -10.59 1.68
C HIS A 113 -10.79 -10.52 1.20
N ILE A 114 -10.24 -9.31 1.06
CA ILE A 114 -8.85 -9.14 0.62
C ILE A 114 -7.86 -9.63 1.69
N ARG A 115 -8.15 -9.37 2.97
CA ARG A 115 -7.36 -9.93 4.09
C ARG A 115 -7.32 -11.45 4.05
N GLN A 116 -8.46 -12.11 3.82
CA GLN A 116 -8.51 -13.58 3.68
C GLN A 116 -7.68 -14.09 2.50
N ILE A 117 -7.74 -13.42 1.34
CA ILE A 117 -6.92 -13.80 0.18
C ILE A 117 -5.43 -13.61 0.49
N ALA A 118 -5.04 -12.45 1.02
CA ALA A 118 -3.66 -12.14 1.34
C ALA A 118 -3.08 -13.13 2.36
N GLN A 119 -3.85 -13.49 3.39
CA GLN A 119 -3.47 -14.48 4.39
C GLN A 119 -3.33 -15.88 3.78
N GLY A 120 -4.31 -16.33 2.99
CA GLY A 120 -4.24 -17.64 2.33
C GLY A 120 -3.06 -17.75 1.36
N LEU A 121 -2.70 -16.66 0.68
CA LEU A 121 -1.49 -16.60 -0.17
C LEU A 121 -0.21 -16.60 0.66
N ALA A 122 -0.19 -15.90 1.80
CA ALA A 122 0.95 -15.88 2.70
C ALA A 122 1.29 -17.28 3.23
N GLU A 123 0.26 -18.02 3.64
CA GLU A 123 0.36 -19.38 4.15
C GLU A 123 0.74 -20.38 3.04
N ALA A 124 0.14 -20.27 1.85
CA ALA A 124 0.35 -21.24 0.77
C ALA A 124 1.71 -21.13 0.07
N ILE A 125 2.29 -19.92 -0.01
CA ILE A 125 3.52 -19.66 -0.79
C ILE A 125 4.76 -19.69 0.11
N GLY A 126 4.58 -19.73 1.44
CA GLY A 126 5.70 -19.63 2.38
C GLY A 126 6.41 -18.29 2.23
N LEU A 127 5.63 -17.20 2.21
CA LEU A 127 6.19 -15.86 2.03
C LEU A 127 7.30 -15.60 3.05
N THR A 128 8.44 -15.13 2.56
CA THR A 128 9.60 -14.81 3.40
C THR A 128 9.49 -13.44 4.06
N PHE A 129 8.36 -12.75 3.88
CA PHE A 129 8.12 -11.39 4.35
C PHE A 129 6.69 -11.22 4.85
N ARG A 130 6.46 -10.18 5.66
CA ARG A 130 5.13 -9.89 6.20
C ARG A 130 4.28 -9.19 5.15
N VAL A 131 3.00 -9.53 5.09
CA VAL A 131 2.00 -8.81 4.28
C VAL A 131 0.92 -8.27 5.20
N SER A 132 0.60 -7.00 5.06
CA SER A 132 -0.52 -6.33 5.73
C SER A 132 -1.52 -5.77 4.71
N VAL A 133 -2.75 -5.59 5.15
CA VAL A 133 -3.82 -4.97 4.36
C VAL A 133 -4.38 -3.80 5.14
N TRP A 134 -4.27 -2.60 4.57
CA TRP A 134 -4.73 -1.35 5.17
C TRP A 134 -6.00 -0.84 4.49
N THR A 135 -6.97 -0.40 5.28
CA THR A 135 -8.18 0.31 4.85
C THR A 135 -7.92 1.80 4.67
N ASP A 136 -8.93 2.50 4.13
CA ASP A 136 -8.95 3.97 4.10
C ASP A 136 -8.79 4.55 5.51
N GLU A 137 -9.53 4.01 6.47
CA GLU A 137 -9.48 4.39 7.89
C GLU A 137 -8.08 4.22 8.47
N GLU A 138 -7.43 3.06 8.28
CA GLU A 138 -6.09 2.80 8.82
C GLU A 138 -5.03 3.76 8.25
N VAL A 139 -5.13 4.13 6.96
CA VAL A 139 -4.23 5.12 6.35
C VAL A 139 -4.50 6.52 6.91
N LEU A 140 -5.77 6.92 7.01
CA LEU A 140 -6.16 8.25 7.46
C LEU A 140 -5.84 8.46 8.94
N ASP A 141 -6.05 7.46 9.79
CA ASP A 141 -5.69 7.51 11.21
C ASP A 141 -4.19 7.67 11.40
N LEU A 142 -3.38 6.91 10.65
CA LEU A 142 -1.92 7.03 10.69
C LEU A 142 -1.46 8.40 10.18
N TYR A 143 -2.09 8.91 9.12
CA TYR A 143 -1.82 10.24 8.58
C TYR A 143 -2.13 11.33 9.61
N ALA A 144 -3.31 11.30 10.22
CA ALA A 144 -3.72 12.26 11.24
C ALA A 144 -2.76 12.24 12.44
N LYS A 145 -2.34 11.04 12.86
CA LYS A 145 -1.42 10.84 13.98
C LYS A 145 -0.01 11.34 13.70
N GLU A 146 0.58 10.99 12.55
CA GLU A 146 2.00 11.22 12.30
C GLU A 146 2.28 12.51 11.53
N VAL A 147 1.34 12.97 10.71
CA VAL A 147 1.50 14.18 9.88
C VAL A 147 0.77 15.35 10.52
N GLU A 148 -0.55 15.26 10.71
CA GLU A 148 -1.35 16.41 11.16
C GLU A 148 -1.10 16.77 12.63
N ALA A 149 -0.94 15.78 13.51
CA ALA A 149 -0.66 16.05 14.92
C ALA A 149 0.71 16.74 15.10
N ARG A 150 1.70 16.45 14.25
CA ARG A 150 3.03 17.09 14.32
C ARG A 150 3.00 18.54 13.87
N LEU A 151 2.16 18.88 12.89
CA LEU A 151 1.96 20.26 12.44
C LEU A 151 1.37 21.18 13.53
N LYS A 152 0.71 20.62 14.56
CA LYS A 152 0.17 21.39 15.68
C LYS A 152 1.21 21.83 16.71
N PHE A 153 2.45 21.32 16.62
CA PHE A 153 3.53 21.62 17.56
C PHE A 153 4.74 22.30 16.88
N VAL A 154 4.57 22.81 15.66
CA VAL A 154 5.56 23.62 14.93
C VAL A 154 5.10 25.07 14.88
#